data_AF-A0A068YMK4-F1
#
_entry.id   AF-A0A068YMK4-F1
#
_cell.length_a   1.000
_cell.length_b   1.000
_cell.length_c   1.000
_cell.angle_alpha   90.00
_cell.angle_beta   90.00
_cell.angle_gamma   90.00
#
_symmetry.space_group_name_H-M   'P 1'
#
loop_
_entity.id
_entity.type
_entity.pdbx_description
1 polymer ?
#
loop_
_entity_poly.entity_id
_entity_poly.type
_entity_poly.pdbx_seq_one_letter_code
_entity_poly.pdbx_strand_id
1 'polypeptide(L)'
;MRTPFFFAIALCSLFSARAAEPLSSAPVPAPHPLIGSWSWTLPGKPCTEQLRYSANGMRQSSSGDETTQGHYEVAAIPSLIGFYRLTETVTDGNGKRDCSGDLHEAPGKAVTRFIQFSPSKDQLIVCREESLKACFGPLKHLPG
;
A
#
# COMPACT_ATOMS: atom_id res chain seq x y z
N MET A 1 -24.17 83.30 31.46
CA MET A 1 -24.71 82.01 31.97
C MET A 1 -24.26 80.88 31.06
N ARG A 2 -23.72 79.81 31.64
CA ARG A 2 -23.48 78.45 31.08
C ARG A 2 -22.28 78.23 30.12
N THR A 3 -21.29 77.52 30.68
CA THR A 3 -20.23 76.63 30.13
C THR A 3 -20.75 75.66 29.03
N PRO A 4 -19.93 74.93 28.21
CA PRO A 4 -18.73 74.20 28.66
C PRO A 4 -17.53 73.97 27.70
N PHE A 5 -16.45 73.53 28.35
CA PHE A 5 -15.30 72.72 27.93
C PHE A 5 -15.56 71.72 26.79
N PHE A 6 -14.62 71.61 25.84
CA PHE A 6 -14.50 70.46 24.96
C PHE A 6 -13.08 69.88 25.03
N PHE A 7 -13.02 68.64 25.53
CA PHE A 7 -11.89 67.70 25.49
C PHE A 7 -11.63 67.27 24.03
N ALA A 8 -10.38 67.31 23.58
CA ALA A 8 -9.95 66.65 22.34
C ALA A 8 -9.17 65.38 22.70
N ILE A 9 -9.77 64.23 22.41
CA ILE A 9 -9.23 62.88 22.63
C ILE A 9 -8.27 62.54 21.49
N ALA A 10 -7.02 62.21 21.81
CA ALA A 10 -6.05 61.69 20.85
C ALA A 10 -6.33 60.19 20.59
N LEU A 11 -6.72 59.84 19.36
CA LEU A 11 -6.85 58.45 18.90
C LEU A 11 -5.48 57.93 18.43
N CYS A 12 -4.85 57.06 19.23
CA CYS A 12 -3.79 56.18 18.76
C CYS A 12 -4.40 54.98 18.04
N SER A 13 -4.28 54.93 16.72
CA SER A 13 -4.64 53.77 15.91
C SER A 13 -3.60 52.66 16.08
N LEU A 14 -3.95 51.59 16.81
CA LEU A 14 -3.17 50.36 16.91
C LEU A 14 -3.39 49.53 15.63
N PHE A 15 -2.40 49.48 14.74
CA PHE A 15 -2.33 48.50 13.67
C PHE A 15 -2.02 47.12 14.26
N SER A 16 -3.04 46.27 14.40
CA SER A 16 -2.84 44.86 14.73
C SER A 16 -2.27 44.11 13.53
N ALA A 17 -0.96 43.86 13.53
CA ALA A 17 -0.32 42.94 12.60
C ALA A 17 -0.81 41.50 12.91
N ARG A 18 -1.62 40.94 12.01
CA ARG A 18 -2.06 39.55 12.09
C ARG A 18 -0.94 38.66 11.54
N ALA A 19 -0.24 37.95 12.42
CA ALA A 19 0.71 36.93 12.02
C ALA A 19 -0.04 35.84 11.22
N ALA A 20 0.44 35.55 10.02
CA ALA A 20 -0.05 34.41 9.24
C ALA A 20 0.43 33.13 9.93
N GLU A 21 -0.51 32.32 10.42
CA GLU A 21 -0.19 31.00 10.94
C GLU A 21 0.30 30.12 9.77
N PRO A 22 1.44 29.41 9.92
CA PRO A 22 1.89 28.51 8.88
C PRO A 22 0.84 27.42 8.68
N LEU A 23 0.35 27.29 7.44
CA LEU A 23 -0.49 26.17 7.03
C LEU A 23 0.28 24.88 7.32
N SER A 24 -0.14 24.16 8.35
CA SER A 24 0.37 22.83 8.66
C SER A 24 0.05 21.91 7.47
N SER A 25 1.04 21.63 6.61
CA SER A 25 0.87 20.62 5.58
C SER A 25 0.67 19.27 6.25
N ALA A 26 -0.53 18.69 6.12
CA ALA A 26 -0.74 17.31 6.53
C ALA A 26 0.30 16.42 5.80
N PRO A 27 0.96 15.47 6.49
CA PRO A 27 1.89 14.57 5.83
C PRO A 27 1.15 13.82 4.72
N VAL A 28 1.73 13.80 3.51
CA VAL A 28 1.25 12.92 2.44
C VAL A 28 1.35 11.48 2.95
N PRO A 29 0.27 10.67 2.90
CA PRO A 29 0.33 9.28 3.33
C PRO A 29 1.46 8.56 2.61
N ALA A 30 2.34 7.92 3.37
CA ALA A 30 3.40 7.10 2.79
C ALA A 30 2.75 5.99 1.94
N PRO A 31 3.33 5.64 0.78
CA PRO A 31 2.86 4.52 -0.03
C PRO A 31 2.80 3.23 0.80
N HIS A 32 1.81 2.39 0.55
CA HIS A 32 1.71 1.09 1.21
C HIS A 32 2.97 0.24 0.91
N PRO A 33 3.58 -0.46 1.89
CA PRO A 33 4.82 -1.20 1.68
C PRO A 33 4.78 -2.27 0.59
N LEU A 34 3.58 -2.74 0.23
CA LEU A 34 3.39 -3.72 -0.86
C LEU A 34 3.78 -3.18 -2.24
N ILE A 35 3.69 -1.86 -2.46
CA ILE A 35 3.98 -1.25 -3.77
C ILE A 35 5.45 -1.49 -4.12
N GLY A 36 5.70 -2.10 -5.27
CA GLY A 36 7.03 -2.52 -5.69
C GLY A 36 7.01 -3.86 -6.40
N SER A 37 8.21 -4.41 -6.63
CA SER A 37 8.41 -5.72 -7.23
C SER A 37 8.93 -6.69 -6.18
N TRP A 38 8.45 -7.93 -6.22
CA TRP A 38 8.72 -8.97 -5.24
C TRP A 38 9.08 -10.26 -5.97
N SER A 39 10.02 -11.02 -5.43
CA SER A 39 10.52 -12.24 -6.04
C SER A 39 10.60 -13.39 -5.03
N TRP A 40 10.19 -14.58 -5.43
CA TRP A 40 10.34 -15.80 -4.64
C TRP A 40 10.74 -16.99 -5.51
N THR A 41 11.83 -17.64 -5.14
CA THR A 41 12.26 -18.90 -5.75
C THR A 41 11.71 -20.05 -4.94
N LEU A 42 10.99 -20.97 -5.60
CA LEU A 42 10.35 -22.09 -4.92
C LEU A 42 11.41 -22.99 -4.24
N PRO A 43 11.18 -23.42 -2.99
CA PRO A 43 12.08 -24.35 -2.32
C PRO A 43 12.30 -25.61 -3.16
N GLY A 44 13.58 -25.95 -3.41
CA GLY A 44 13.95 -27.15 -4.16
C GLY A 44 13.70 -27.09 -5.67
N LYS A 45 13.30 -25.93 -6.23
CA LYS A 45 13.13 -25.75 -7.68
C LYS A 45 13.90 -24.51 -8.18
N PRO A 46 14.40 -24.51 -9.43
CA PRO A 46 15.03 -23.33 -10.03
C PRO A 46 14.01 -22.29 -10.55
N CYS A 47 12.71 -22.45 -10.24
CA CYS A 47 11.66 -21.57 -10.74
C CYS A 47 11.43 -20.40 -9.79
N THR A 48 11.31 -19.20 -10.35
CA THR A 48 11.10 -17.96 -9.61
C THR A 48 9.78 -17.32 -10.00
N GLU A 49 8.94 -17.08 -9.00
CA GLU A 49 7.74 -16.26 -9.12
C GLU A 49 8.11 -14.78 -8.88
N GLN A 50 7.57 -13.89 -9.71
CA GLN A 50 7.69 -12.44 -9.56
C GLN A 50 6.31 -11.80 -9.52
N LEU A 51 6.12 -10.89 -8.57
CA LEU A 51 4.90 -10.11 -8.38
C LEU A 51 5.25 -8.63 -8.43
N ARG A 52 4.47 -7.83 -9.16
CA ARG A 52 4.59 -6.37 -9.17
C ARG A 52 3.27 -5.73 -8.78
N TYR A 53 3.30 -4.90 -7.76
CA TYR A 53 2.17 -4.13 -7.27
C TYR A 53 2.39 -2.65 -7.54
N SER A 54 1.49 -2.04 -8.30
CA SER A 54 1.57 -0.65 -8.72
C SER A 54 0.66 0.23 -7.87
N ALA A 55 1.05 1.48 -7.62
CA ALA A 55 0.27 2.42 -6.79
C ALA A 55 -1.17 2.70 -7.29
N ASN A 56 -1.47 2.40 -8.55
CA ASN A 56 -2.80 2.52 -9.15
C ASN A 56 -3.69 1.29 -8.93
N GLY A 57 -3.28 0.32 -8.11
CA GLY A 57 -4.07 -0.89 -7.83
C GLY A 57 -3.91 -1.99 -8.88
N MET A 58 -2.93 -1.90 -9.79
CA MET A 58 -2.63 -2.95 -10.75
C MET A 58 -1.59 -3.94 -10.21
N ARG A 59 -1.84 -5.24 -10.41
CA ARG A 59 -0.93 -6.34 -10.12
C ARG A 59 -0.53 -7.04 -11.39
N GLN A 60 0.76 -7.36 -11.53
CA GLN A 60 1.30 -8.21 -12.59
C GLN A 60 2.07 -9.36 -11.93
N SER A 61 1.99 -10.56 -12.50
CA SER A 61 2.80 -11.68 -12.05
C SER A 61 3.37 -12.49 -13.20
N SER A 62 4.51 -13.14 -12.91
CA SER A 62 5.05 -14.23 -13.72
C SER A 62 5.44 -15.40 -12.80
N SER A 63 5.07 -16.61 -13.15
CA SER A 63 5.41 -17.84 -12.42
C SER A 63 5.58 -18.97 -13.42
N GLY A 64 6.77 -19.54 -13.57
CA GLY A 64 7.02 -20.52 -14.63
C GLY A 64 6.76 -19.92 -16.02
N ASP A 65 5.88 -20.56 -16.80
CA ASP A 65 5.43 -20.06 -18.11
C ASP A 65 4.20 -19.15 -18.00
N GLU A 66 3.60 -19.05 -16.81
CA GLU A 66 2.41 -18.24 -16.55
C GLU A 66 2.76 -16.76 -16.43
N THR A 67 1.93 -15.93 -17.07
CA THR A 67 1.88 -14.49 -16.83
C THR A 67 0.44 -14.06 -16.59
N THR A 68 0.19 -13.26 -15.55
CA THR A 68 -1.14 -12.71 -15.27
C THR A 68 -1.10 -11.21 -14.99
N GLN A 69 -2.23 -10.56 -15.24
CA GLN A 69 -2.50 -9.20 -14.82
C GLN A 69 -3.85 -9.14 -14.10
N GLY A 70 -3.96 -8.24 -13.14
CA GLY A 70 -5.18 -8.05 -12.39
C GLY A 70 -5.21 -6.76 -11.61
N HIS A 71 -6.28 -6.61 -10.83
CA HIS A 71 -6.42 -5.56 -9.82
C HIS A 71 -6.18 -6.12 -8.43
N TYR A 72 -5.75 -5.26 -7.52
CA TYR A 72 -5.61 -5.61 -6.12
C TYR A 72 -6.09 -4.49 -5.20
N GLU A 73 -6.54 -4.89 -4.02
CA GLU A 73 -6.83 -4.03 -2.90
C GLU A 73 -6.12 -4.58 -1.66
N VAL A 74 -5.46 -3.70 -0.91
CA VAL A 74 -4.78 -4.07 0.34
C VAL A 74 -5.25 -3.17 1.47
N ALA A 75 -5.50 -3.77 2.64
CA ALA A 75 -5.84 -3.03 3.83
C ALA A 75 -4.75 -2.00 4.15
N ALA A 76 -5.12 -0.77 4.54
CA ALA A 76 -4.15 0.27 4.84
C ALA A 76 -3.36 0.00 6.15
N ILE A 77 -3.96 -0.75 7.07
CA ILE A 77 -3.38 -1.13 8.36
C ILE A 77 -3.47 -2.64 8.53
N PRO A 78 -2.50 -3.27 9.24
CA PRO A 78 -2.58 -4.68 9.54
C PRO A 78 -3.63 -4.92 10.64
N SER A 79 -4.05 -6.17 10.77
CA SER A 79 -4.81 -6.65 11.92
C SER A 79 -3.99 -6.62 13.21
N LEU A 80 -4.64 -6.95 14.33
CA LEU A 80 -4.01 -7.05 15.65
C LEU A 80 -2.89 -8.10 15.72
N ILE A 81 -2.90 -9.08 14.82
CA ILE A 81 -1.87 -10.12 14.71
C ILE A 81 -0.89 -9.86 13.55
N GLY A 82 -0.93 -8.66 12.96
CA GLY A 82 0.09 -8.17 12.04
C GLY A 82 -0.09 -8.58 10.58
N PHE A 83 -1.28 -9.06 10.18
CA PHE A 83 -1.57 -9.41 8.79
C PHE A 83 -2.34 -8.31 8.08
N TYR A 84 -1.98 -8.02 6.84
CA TYR A 84 -2.77 -7.18 5.93
C TYR A 84 -3.66 -8.09 5.08
N ARG A 85 -4.95 -7.76 4.98
CA ARG A 85 -5.83 -8.40 4.00
C ARG A 85 -5.49 -7.87 2.62
N LEU A 86 -5.27 -8.79 1.68
CA LEU A 86 -5.02 -8.53 0.26
C LEU A 86 -6.09 -9.25 -0.55
N THR A 87 -6.84 -8.52 -1.38
CA THR A 87 -7.78 -9.10 -2.34
C THR A 87 -7.24 -8.86 -3.74
N GLU A 88 -7.11 -9.93 -4.53
CA GLU A 88 -6.62 -9.86 -5.91
C GLU A 88 -7.68 -10.43 -6.85
N THR A 89 -7.87 -9.79 -8.00
CA THR A 89 -8.72 -10.29 -9.07
C THR A 89 -7.92 -10.33 -10.35
N VAL A 90 -7.65 -11.52 -10.87
CA VAL A 90 -7.01 -11.70 -12.17
C VAL A 90 -7.99 -11.29 -13.27
N THR A 91 -7.56 -10.38 -14.14
CA THR A 91 -8.35 -9.90 -15.29
C THR A 91 -7.86 -10.47 -16.61
N ASP A 92 -6.58 -10.80 -16.70
CA ASP A 92 -5.96 -11.38 -17.90
C ASP A 92 -4.86 -12.39 -17.53
N GLY A 93 -4.69 -13.42 -18.35
CA GLY A 93 -3.70 -14.46 -18.14
C GLY A 93 -3.47 -15.30 -19.39
N ASN A 94 -2.25 -15.80 -19.57
CA ASN A 94 -1.86 -16.54 -20.77
C ASN A 94 -2.24 -18.05 -20.76
N GLY A 95 -2.87 -18.53 -19.67
CA GLY A 95 -3.33 -19.91 -19.51
C GLY A 95 -2.22 -20.97 -19.47
N LYS A 96 -1.00 -20.58 -19.11
CA LYS A 96 0.14 -21.48 -18.95
C LYS A 96 0.28 -21.95 -17.51
N ARG A 97 1.21 -22.89 -17.27
CA ARG A 97 1.46 -23.47 -15.95
C ARG A 97 2.39 -22.59 -15.12
N ASP A 98 2.11 -22.54 -13.83
CA ASP A 98 2.93 -21.83 -12.85
C ASP A 98 4.21 -22.60 -12.46
N CYS A 99 4.97 -22.08 -11.49
CA CYS A 99 6.17 -22.75 -10.95
C CYS A 99 5.89 -24.08 -10.22
N SER A 100 4.70 -24.33 -9.67
CA SER A 100 4.35 -25.66 -9.14
C SER A 100 4.00 -26.64 -10.25
N GLY A 101 3.64 -26.13 -11.44
CA GLY A 101 3.18 -26.88 -12.60
C GLY A 101 1.66 -26.91 -12.70
N ASP A 102 0.95 -26.13 -11.88
CA ASP A 102 -0.49 -26.07 -11.84
C ASP A 102 -1.02 -25.04 -12.85
N LEU A 103 -2.28 -25.20 -13.26
CA LEU A 103 -3.01 -24.17 -13.99
C LEU A 103 -3.77 -23.34 -12.96
N HIS A 104 -3.59 -22.03 -12.94
CA HIS A 104 -4.38 -21.16 -12.08
C HIS A 104 -5.87 -21.15 -12.45
N GLU A 105 -6.67 -20.72 -11.49
CA GLU A 105 -8.10 -20.46 -11.65
C GLU A 105 -8.36 -19.41 -12.75
N ALA A 106 -9.44 -19.60 -13.50
CA ALA A 106 -9.82 -18.70 -14.59
C ALA A 106 -10.01 -17.24 -14.12
N PRO A 107 -9.74 -16.24 -14.98
CA PRO A 107 -9.94 -14.83 -14.65
C PRO A 107 -11.34 -14.50 -14.13
N GLY A 108 -11.44 -13.43 -13.34
CA GLY A 108 -12.71 -12.82 -12.92
C GLY A 108 -13.17 -13.14 -11.49
N LYS A 109 -12.59 -14.13 -10.81
CA LYS A 109 -12.87 -14.40 -9.40
C LYS A 109 -11.89 -13.66 -8.50
N ALA A 110 -12.42 -12.93 -7.51
CA ALA A 110 -11.62 -12.32 -6.47
C ALA A 110 -11.11 -13.39 -5.49
N VAL A 111 -9.83 -13.29 -5.13
CA VAL A 111 -9.14 -14.19 -4.20
C VAL A 111 -8.59 -13.35 -3.06
N THR A 112 -8.94 -13.70 -1.83
CA THR A 112 -8.34 -13.09 -0.64
C THR A 112 -7.12 -13.89 -0.17
N ARG A 113 -6.08 -13.16 0.18
CA ARG A 113 -4.85 -13.60 0.82
C ARG A 113 -4.55 -12.69 2.02
N PHE A 114 -3.64 -13.13 2.86
CA PHE A 114 -3.19 -12.38 4.02
C PHE A 114 -1.67 -12.27 3.95
N ILE A 115 -1.16 -11.04 3.94
CA ILE A 115 0.28 -10.80 3.84
C ILE A 115 0.83 -10.27 5.16
N GLN A 116 2.07 -10.62 5.46
CA GLN A 116 2.81 -10.06 6.59
C GLN A 116 4.22 -9.70 6.14
N PHE A 117 4.68 -8.50 6.49
CA PHE A 117 6.01 -8.02 6.17
C PHE A 117 7.01 -8.37 7.27
N SER A 118 8.28 -8.53 6.90
CA SER A 118 9.39 -8.44 7.86
C SER A 118 9.41 -7.06 8.53
N PRO A 119 10.03 -6.91 9.72
CA PRO A 119 10.20 -5.60 10.35
C PRO A 119 10.90 -4.57 9.46
N SER A 120 11.84 -5.01 8.61
CA SER A 120 12.56 -4.20 7.62
C SER A 120 11.74 -3.88 6.37
N LYS A 121 10.57 -4.51 6.17
CA LYS A 121 9.68 -4.37 5.00
C LYS A 121 10.34 -4.74 3.66
N ASP A 122 11.45 -5.48 3.70
CA ASP A 122 12.16 -5.99 2.53
C ASP A 122 11.77 -7.43 2.17
N GLN A 123 10.95 -8.06 3.01
CA GLN A 123 10.42 -9.40 2.80
C GLN A 123 8.93 -9.44 3.15
N LEU A 124 8.19 -10.31 2.49
CA LEU A 124 6.81 -10.62 2.87
C LEU A 124 6.49 -12.10 2.69
N ILE A 125 5.56 -12.59 3.50
CA ILE A 125 4.90 -13.89 3.28
C ILE A 125 3.48 -13.65 2.80
N VAL A 126 2.95 -14.61 2.04
CA VAL A 126 1.56 -14.61 1.56
C VAL A 126 0.88 -15.87 2.08
N CYS A 127 -0.24 -15.70 2.76
CA CYS A 127 -0.96 -16.77 3.43
C CYS A 127 -2.39 -16.90 2.90
N ARG A 128 -2.92 -18.13 2.92
CA ARG A 128 -4.31 -18.41 2.53
C ARG A 128 -5.31 -17.89 3.56
N GLU A 129 -4.93 -17.93 4.83
CA GLU A 129 -5.71 -17.49 5.98
C GLU A 129 -4.88 -16.52 6.81
N GLU A 130 -5.51 -15.84 7.76
CA GLU A 130 -4.85 -14.93 8.69
C GLU A 130 -4.06 -15.70 9.78
N SER A 131 -3.18 -16.60 9.35
CA SER A 131 -2.34 -17.44 10.19
C SER A 131 -1.12 -17.96 9.42
N LEU A 132 -0.10 -18.42 10.15
CA LEU A 132 1.14 -18.96 9.58
C LEU A 132 1.04 -20.42 9.09
N LYS A 133 -0.15 -21.02 9.10
CA LYS A 133 -0.32 -22.46 8.82
C LYS A 133 -0.16 -22.81 7.34
N ALA A 134 -0.52 -21.90 6.45
CA ALA A 134 -0.57 -22.13 5.01
C ALA A 134 -0.09 -20.87 4.27
N CYS A 135 1.23 -20.70 4.22
CA CYS A 135 1.89 -19.56 3.61
C CYS A 135 2.97 -20.00 2.63
N PHE A 136 3.31 -19.09 1.71
CA PHE A 136 4.49 -19.20 0.86
C PHE A 136 5.36 -17.94 0.98
N GLY A 137 6.59 -18.06 0.50
CA GLY A 137 7.64 -17.06 0.67
C GLY A 137 8.78 -17.51 1.61
N PRO A 138 9.55 -16.57 2.17
CA PRO A 138 9.40 -15.13 2.01
C PRO A 138 9.74 -14.67 0.58
N LEU A 139 8.88 -13.83 0.01
CA LEU A 139 9.19 -13.04 -1.17
C LEU A 139 10.15 -11.92 -0.74
N LYS A 140 11.15 -11.65 -1.56
CA LYS A 140 12.11 -10.55 -1.36
C LYS A 140 11.71 -9.36 -2.23
N HIS A 141 11.75 -8.16 -1.66
CA HIS A 141 11.59 -6.93 -2.41
C HIS A 141 12.76 -6.79 -3.40
N LEU A 142 12.45 -6.48 -4.65
CA LEU A 142 13.44 -6.18 -5.67
C LEU A 142 13.74 -4.68 -5.68
N PRO A 143 15.01 -4.27 -5.77
CA PRO A 143 15.34 -2.86 -5.96
C PRO A 143 14.69 -2.35 -7.26
N GLY A 144 14.16 -1.12 -7.19
CA GLY A 144 13.52 -0.44 -8.32
C GLY A 144 14.50 0.29 -9.23
#